data_AF-A0A932GSL3-F1
#
_entry.id   AF-A0A932GSL3-F1
#
_cell.length_a   1.000
_cell.length_b   1.000
_cell.length_c   1.000
_cell.angle_alpha   90.00
_cell.angle_beta   90.00
_cell.angle_gamma   90.00
#
_symmetry.space_group_name_H-M   'P 1'
#
loop_
_entity.id
_entity.type
_entity.pdbx_description
1 polymer ?
#
loop_
_entity_poly.entity_id
_entity_poly.type
_entity_poly.pdbx_seq_one_letter_code
_entity_poly.pdbx_strand_id
1 'polypeptide(L)'
;MSCCGKQRGQFHGIVQTGRAFEPAPGASPQPRPTRYAVVYFEYLGKTGLTVLGPITGKRYRFDGHAARVAVDLRDRPSLAAVPHLRQVSSL
;
A
#
# COMPACT_ATOMS: atom_id res chain seq x y z
N MET A 1 -11.91 44.65 -11.28
CA MET A 1 -11.15 44.58 -10.01
C MET A 1 -12.04 43.96 -8.94
N SER A 2 -12.11 42.62 -8.84
CA SER A 2 -12.78 41.91 -7.73
C SER A 2 -12.18 40.51 -7.52
N CYS A 3 -11.75 40.23 -6.30
CA CYS A 3 -11.09 39.02 -5.74
C CYS A 3 -11.87 37.73 -6.05
N CYS A 4 -11.30 36.57 -6.42
CA CYS A 4 -10.16 35.77 -5.94
C CYS A 4 -10.34 35.08 -4.55
N GLY A 5 -10.87 33.85 -4.59
CA GLY A 5 -10.39 32.68 -3.85
C GLY A 5 -10.56 32.61 -2.32
N LYS A 6 -11.71 32.10 -1.83
CA LYS A 6 -11.82 31.52 -0.47
C LYS A 6 -12.85 30.37 -0.43
N GLN A 7 -12.41 29.16 -0.77
CA GLN A 7 -13.20 27.95 -0.55
C GLN A 7 -12.30 26.84 0.02
N ARG A 8 -11.90 27.01 1.29
CA ARG A 8 -11.35 25.95 2.16
C ARG A 8 -11.90 26.23 3.55
N GLY A 9 -12.78 25.36 4.05
CA GLY A 9 -13.22 25.50 5.44
C GLY A 9 -14.57 24.92 5.84
N GLN A 10 -15.08 23.87 5.17
CA GLN A 10 -16.23 23.14 5.71
C GLN A 10 -15.88 21.66 5.88
N PHE A 11 -15.02 21.41 6.87
CA PHE A 11 -14.92 20.12 7.54
C PHE A 11 -14.97 20.36 9.05
N HIS A 12 -16.18 20.52 9.57
CA HIS A 12 -16.57 20.40 10.98
C HIS A 12 -18.06 19.98 10.93
N GLY A 13 -18.52 18.78 11.30
CA GLY A 13 -17.92 17.78 12.16
C GLY A 13 -18.52 17.75 13.55
N ILE A 14 -19.83 17.95 13.78
CA ILE A 14 -20.47 17.56 15.05
C ILE A 14 -22.00 17.34 14.88
N VAL A 15 -22.46 16.09 14.87
CA VAL A 15 -23.78 15.71 15.39
C VAL A 15 -23.56 14.47 16.24
N GLN A 16 -23.36 14.70 17.54
CA GLN A 16 -23.40 13.65 18.57
C GLN A 16 -24.82 13.61 19.14
N THR A 17 -25.55 12.51 18.90
CA THR A 17 -26.62 12.11 19.81
C THR A 17 -26.72 10.59 19.82
N GLY A 18 -26.35 9.98 20.95
CA GLY A 18 -26.60 8.57 21.22
C GLY A 18 -25.62 7.95 22.21
N ARG A 19 -25.90 8.07 23.52
CA ARG A 19 -25.28 7.22 24.54
C ARG A 19 -25.92 5.84 24.50
N ALA A 20 -25.13 4.77 24.31
CA ALA A 20 -25.27 3.49 25.00
C ALA A 20 -24.11 2.53 24.64
N PHE A 21 -23.54 1.92 25.68
CA PHE A 21 -22.41 0.98 25.74
C PHE A 21 -21.03 1.59 25.55
N GLU A 22 -20.29 1.70 26.65
CA GLU A 22 -18.86 1.93 26.70
C GLU A 22 -18.14 0.57 26.76
N PRO A 23 -17.68 0.01 25.63
CA PRO A 23 -16.60 -0.97 25.66
C PRO A 23 -15.28 -0.21 25.86
N ALA A 24 -14.44 -0.72 26.76
CA ALA A 24 -13.14 -0.16 27.11
C ALA A 24 -12.33 0.30 25.86
N PRO A 25 -11.67 1.46 25.90
CA PRO A 25 -10.84 1.95 24.80
C PRO A 25 -9.51 1.19 24.81
N GLY A 26 -9.45 0.04 24.17
CA GLY A 26 -8.24 -0.76 24.28
C GLY A 26 -8.09 -1.98 23.41
N ALA A 27 -8.87 -2.13 22.34
CA ALA A 27 -8.52 -3.06 21.27
C ALA A 27 -9.42 -2.79 20.05
N SER A 28 -9.02 -1.84 19.21
CA SER A 28 -9.26 -2.08 17.78
C SER A 28 -8.69 -3.47 17.50
N PRO A 29 -9.39 -4.39 16.82
CA PRO A 29 -8.74 -5.56 16.27
C PRO A 29 -7.73 -5.02 15.26
N GLN A 30 -6.53 -4.69 15.75
CA GLN A 30 -5.38 -4.51 14.90
C GLN A 30 -5.32 -5.84 14.15
N PRO A 31 -5.48 -5.85 12.82
CA PRO A 31 -5.19 -7.05 12.07
C PRO A 31 -3.77 -7.40 12.50
N ARG A 32 -3.62 -8.47 13.29
CA ARG A 32 -2.30 -9.01 13.60
C ARG A 32 -1.63 -9.10 12.24
N PRO A 33 -0.44 -8.48 12.06
CA PRO A 33 0.27 -8.64 10.81
C PRO A 33 0.52 -10.14 10.71
N THR A 34 -0.36 -10.81 9.96
CA THR A 34 -0.10 -12.16 9.49
C THR A 34 1.24 -11.97 8.81
N ARG A 35 2.28 -12.62 9.33
CA ARG A 35 3.61 -12.57 8.71
C ARG A 35 3.45 -13.30 7.38
N TYR A 36 2.92 -12.60 6.38
CA TYR A 36 2.86 -13.08 5.03
C TYR A 36 4.31 -13.32 4.64
N ALA A 37 4.62 -14.54 4.19
CA ALA A 37 5.92 -14.79 3.62
C ALA A 37 6.11 -13.78 2.48
N VAL A 38 7.21 -13.04 2.53
CA VAL A 38 7.58 -12.06 1.51
C VAL A 38 8.79 -12.58 0.74
N VAL A 39 8.85 -12.23 -0.53
CA VAL A 39 10.02 -12.41 -1.40
C VAL A 39 10.42 -11.06 -1.95
N TYR A 40 11.70 -10.87 -2.26
CA TYR A 40 12.17 -9.63 -2.82
C TYR A 40 12.35 -9.76 -4.32
N PHE A 41 11.96 -8.71 -5.04
CA PHE A 41 12.24 -8.57 -6.46
C PHE A 41 13.08 -7.32 -6.69
N GLU A 42 14.06 -7.44 -7.57
CA GLU A 42 14.87 -6.35 -8.10
C GLU A 42 14.45 -6.07 -9.54
N TYR A 43 14.22 -4.79 -9.86
CA TYR A 43 13.91 -4.37 -11.22
C TYR A 43 15.17 -3.93 -11.96
N LEU A 44 15.42 -4.53 -13.11
CA LEU A 44 16.62 -4.31 -13.93
C LEU A 44 16.37 -3.38 -15.13
N GLY A 45 15.16 -2.83 -15.27
CA GLY A 45 14.86 -1.88 -16.35
C GLY A 45 15.31 -0.45 -16.02
N LYS A 46 15.29 0.42 -17.03
CA LYS A 46 15.85 1.78 -16.94
C LYS A 46 14.88 2.84 -16.39
N THR A 47 13.59 2.54 -16.33
CA THR A 47 12.52 3.48 -15.95
C THR A 47 11.83 3.05 -14.66
N GLY A 48 10.81 3.78 -14.20
CA GLY A 48 9.92 3.25 -13.16
C GLY A 48 9.02 2.13 -13.70
N LEU A 49 8.64 1.18 -12.84
CA LEU A 49 7.66 0.12 -13.13
C LEU A 49 6.67 0.01 -11.97
N THR A 50 5.39 -0.18 -12.28
CA THR A 50 4.37 -0.50 -11.27
C THR A 50 3.64 -1.77 -11.68
N VAL A 51 3.56 -2.74 -10.76
CA VAL A 51 2.91 -4.03 -10.98
C VAL A 51 1.79 -4.21 -9.96
N LEU A 52 0.62 -4.66 -10.42
CA LEU A 52 -0.47 -5.07 -9.55
C LEU A 52 -0.37 -6.58 -9.28
N GLY A 53 -0.31 -6.96 -8.00
CA GLY A 53 -0.42 -8.35 -7.58
C GLY A 53 -1.85 -8.86 -7.80
N PRO A 54 -2.08 -9.86 -8.67
CA PRO A 54 -3.43 -10.30 -9.01
C PRO A 54 -4.11 -11.08 -7.88
N ILE A 55 -3.34 -11.66 -6.94
CA ILE A 55 -3.90 -12.47 -5.84
C ILE A 55 -4.18 -11.58 -4.63
N THR A 56 -3.27 -10.67 -4.29
CA THR A 56 -3.46 -9.79 -3.11
C THR A 56 -4.08 -8.44 -3.43
N GLY A 57 -4.09 -8.03 -4.70
CA GLY A 57 -4.46 -6.67 -5.12
C GLY A 57 -3.44 -5.59 -4.75
N LYS A 58 -2.28 -5.96 -4.18
CA LYS A 58 -1.24 -4.99 -3.78
C LYS A 58 -0.57 -4.38 -5.00
N ARG A 59 -0.22 -3.09 -4.88
CA ARG A 59 0.53 -2.36 -5.91
C ARG A 59 2.00 -2.29 -5.51
N TYR A 60 2.87 -2.87 -6.33
CA TYR A 60 4.31 -2.87 -6.14
C TYR A 60 4.95 -1.85 -7.09
N ARG A 61 5.64 -0.85 -6.54
CA ARG A 61 6.28 0.22 -7.31
C ARG A 61 7.80 0.08 -7.24
N PHE A 62 8.44 -0.01 -8.39
CA PHE A 62 9.87 0.02 -8.60
C PHE A 62 10.24 1.38 -9.17
N ASP A 63 11.07 2.15 -8.46
CA ASP A 63 11.38 3.53 -8.88
C ASP A 63 12.39 3.62 -10.03
N GLY A 64 13.10 2.54 -10.33
CA GLY A 64 14.12 2.53 -11.37
C GLY A 64 14.99 1.28 -11.36
N HIS A 65 16.10 1.34 -12.09
CA HIS A 65 17.11 0.30 -12.11
C HIS A 65 17.61 -0.05 -10.71
N ALA A 66 17.76 -1.33 -10.43
CA ALA A 66 18.13 -1.91 -9.14
C ALA A 66 17.16 -1.62 -7.98
N ALA A 67 15.97 -1.08 -8.25
CA ALA A 67 14.96 -0.91 -7.20
C ALA A 67 14.50 -2.27 -6.69
N ARG A 68 14.48 -2.42 -5.35
CA ARG A 68 14.08 -3.65 -4.66
C ARG A 68 12.78 -3.45 -3.92
N VAL A 69 11.84 -4.38 -4.08
CA VAL A 69 10.51 -4.32 -3.47
C VAL A 69 10.16 -5.64 -2.81
N ALA A 70 9.61 -5.57 -1.59
CA ALA A 70 9.03 -6.72 -0.90
C ALA A 70 7.68 -7.06 -1.50
N VAL A 71 7.53 -8.31 -1.95
CA VAL A 71 6.37 -8.82 -2.66
C VAL A 71 5.77 -9.97 -1.85
N ASP A 72 4.45 -10.03 -1.81
CA ASP A 72 3.74 -11.13 -1.18
C ASP A 72 4.05 -12.46 -1.91
N LEU A 73 4.40 -13.52 -1.17
CA LEU A 73 4.73 -14.81 -1.76
C LEU A 73 3.63 -15.35 -2.67
N ARG A 74 2.37 -14.99 -2.41
CA ARG A 74 1.23 -15.38 -3.24
C ARG A 74 1.32 -14.79 -4.65
N ASP A 75 1.72 -13.53 -4.80
CA ASP A 75 1.85 -12.86 -6.10
C ASP A 75 3.15 -13.22 -6.85
N ARG A 76 4.08 -13.94 -6.20
CA ARG A 76 5.40 -14.31 -6.77
C ARG A 76 5.31 -14.89 -8.19
N PRO A 77 4.43 -15.85 -8.52
CA PRO A 77 4.40 -16.43 -9.87
C PRO A 77 4.09 -15.38 -10.94
N SER A 78 3.21 -14.43 -10.63
CA SER A 78 2.84 -13.36 -11.55
C SER A 78 3.96 -12.34 -11.73
N LEU A 79 4.64 -11.95 -10.64
CA LEU A 79 5.78 -11.03 -10.74
C LEU A 79 7.01 -11.67 -11.40
N ALA A 80 7.21 -12.97 -11.23
CA ALA A 80 8.28 -13.71 -11.92
C ALA A 80 8.10 -13.75 -13.44
N ALA A 81 6.88 -13.57 -13.95
CA ALA A 81 6.59 -13.49 -15.39
C ALA A 81 6.78 -12.08 -15.97
N VAL A 82 6.99 -11.05 -15.13
CA VAL A 82 7.17 -9.67 -15.60
C VAL A 82 8.60 -9.49 -16.13
N PRO A 83 8.79 -8.96 -17.35
CA PRO A 83 10.11 -8.72 -17.90
C PRO A 83 10.97 -7.82 -17.00
N HIS A 84 12.26 -8.13 -16.93
CA HIS A 84 13.26 -7.41 -16.13
C HIS A 84 13.04 -7.42 -14.61
N LEU A 85 12.12 -8.23 -14.08
CA LEU A 85 12.06 -8.53 -12.66
C LEU A 85 12.89 -9.77 -12.34
N ARG A 86 13.77 -9.65 -11.35
CA ARG A 86 14.57 -10.76 -10.83
C ARG A 86 14.25 -10.97 -9.35
N GLN A 87 13.89 -12.19 -8.98
CA GLN A 87 13.74 -12.53 -7.56
C GLN A 87 15.13 -12.57 -6.89
N VAL A 88 15.26 -11.96 -5.72
CA VAL A 88 16.48 -11.92 -4.92
C VAL A 88 16.23 -12.44 -3.50
N SER A 89 17.28 -13.01 -2.91
CA SER A 89 17.20 -13.71 -1.62
C SER A 89 17.07 -12.77 -0.41
N SER A 90 17.50 -11.51 -0.54
CA SER A 90 17.53 -10.53 0.54
C SER A 90 17.57 -9.09 0.01
N LEU A 91 17.22 -8.14 0.87
CA LEU A 91 17.37 -6.70 0.62
C LEU A 91 18.84 -6.30 0.53
#